data_AF-L7V9R6-F1
#
_entry.id   AF-L7V9R6-F1
#
_cell.length_a   1.000
_cell.length_b   1.000
_cell.length_c   1.000
_cell.angle_alpha   90.00
_cell.angle_beta   90.00
_cell.angle_gamma   90.00
#
_symmetry.space_group_name_H-M   'P 1'
#
loop_
_entity.id
_entity.type
_entity.pdbx_description
1 polymer ?
#
loop_
_entity_poly.entity_id
_entity_poly.type
_entity_poly.pdbx_seq_one_letter_code
_entity_poly.pdbx_strand_id
1 'polypeptide(L)'
;MILSIYDLATSDGVNEAGMVGNLLYLTESDYGDQGARSKPTISVGAWLQYLLDNFGTVAEAVEAMSADPMTVVSADAPNGRAASVHVALSDAGGDSAIFEYLDAKLVIHHSRDHTVLTNSPVFEQQLAINTYWDLIGGHNMLPGTITSADRFVRASYALKASPQFSDRRQAVAAVFSQMRSIGVPLGMSDPDKPNIASTLWRSVVDHDARRYYFDSVINPSVIWVDLDKVDLTPAAQPMKLTVGVPDDQGGDVSQKFEPAAPFHFLAPSPR
;
A
#
# COMPACT_ATOMS: atom_id res chain seq x y z
N MET A 1 1.95 12.60 -4.66
CA MET A 1 0.70 12.05 -5.25
C MET A 1 0.19 10.94 -4.34
N ILE A 2 -1.10 10.94 -4.00
CA ILE A 2 -1.68 9.94 -3.11
C ILE A 2 -3.02 9.43 -3.64
N LEU A 3 -3.40 8.25 -3.20
CA LEU A 3 -4.74 7.69 -3.35
C LEU A 3 -5.43 7.70 -1.97
N SER A 4 -6.60 8.31 -1.91
CA SER A 4 -7.44 8.29 -0.70
C SER A 4 -8.40 7.11 -0.72
N ILE A 5 -8.68 6.56 0.47
CA ILE A 5 -9.82 5.67 0.70
C ILE A 5 -10.87 6.39 1.54
N TYR A 6 -12.12 6.36 1.06
CA TYR A 6 -13.28 7.05 1.65
C TYR A 6 -13.12 8.58 1.84
N ASP A 7 -12.10 9.21 1.24
CA ASP A 7 -11.68 10.57 1.59
C ASP A 7 -11.42 10.73 3.10
N LEU A 8 -10.88 9.69 3.74
CA LEU A 8 -10.58 9.66 5.19
C LEU A 8 -9.17 9.17 5.51
N ALA A 9 -8.50 8.48 4.59
CA ALA A 9 -7.14 8.01 4.80
C ALA A 9 -6.34 8.01 3.50
N THR A 10 -5.05 8.30 3.59
CA THR A 10 -4.09 8.03 2.51
C THR A 10 -3.79 6.53 2.52
N SER A 11 -4.19 5.81 1.48
CA SER A 11 -4.04 4.35 1.40
C SER A 11 -2.82 3.91 0.57
N ASP A 12 -2.39 4.75 -0.36
CA ASP A 12 -1.30 4.47 -1.30
C ASP A 12 -0.72 5.81 -1.79
N GLY A 13 0.53 5.84 -2.20
CA GLY A 13 1.09 7.04 -2.80
C GLY A 13 2.58 6.98 -3.09
N VAL A 14 3.04 8.04 -3.74
CA VAL A 14 4.44 8.30 -4.05
C VAL A 14 4.74 9.79 -3.87
N ASN A 15 5.85 10.11 -3.23
CA ASN A 15 6.28 11.49 -3.01
C ASN A 15 7.24 11.99 -4.10
N GLU A 16 7.65 13.26 -4.03
CA GLU A 16 8.54 13.87 -5.01
C GLU A 16 9.98 13.33 -4.99
N ALA A 17 10.39 12.63 -3.93
CA ALA A 17 11.68 11.94 -3.87
C ALA A 17 11.63 10.55 -4.52
N GLY A 18 10.43 10.03 -4.81
CA GLY A 18 10.23 8.70 -5.37
C GLY A 18 10.07 7.60 -4.32
N MET A 19 9.91 7.95 -3.03
CA MET A 19 9.49 7.01 -2.00
C MET A 19 8.02 6.68 -2.18
N VAL A 20 7.71 5.39 -2.17
CA VAL A 20 6.36 4.84 -2.29
C VAL A 20 5.94 4.30 -0.94
N GLY A 21 4.66 4.43 -0.63
CA GLY A 21 4.08 3.86 0.56
C GLY A 21 2.70 3.29 0.31
N ASN A 22 2.41 2.17 0.97
CA ASN A 22 1.13 1.46 0.87
C ASN A 22 0.62 1.12 2.27
N LEU A 23 -0.65 1.42 2.55
CA LEU A 23 -1.33 1.13 3.80
C LEU A 23 -2.25 -0.07 3.59
N LEU A 24 -1.89 -1.22 4.14
CA LEU A 24 -2.62 -2.47 3.96
C LEU A 24 -3.28 -2.89 5.27
N TYR A 25 -4.48 -3.50 5.20
CA TYR A 25 -5.12 -4.09 6.38
C TYR A 25 -4.23 -5.16 7.02
N LEU A 26 -4.20 -5.20 8.35
CA LEU A 26 -3.59 -6.25 9.17
C LEU A 26 -4.47 -6.47 10.40
N THR A 27 -5.17 -7.60 10.44
CA THR A 27 -6.14 -7.95 11.51
C THR A 27 -5.49 -7.94 12.89
N GLU A 28 -4.23 -8.32 12.92
CA GLU A 28 -3.39 -8.49 14.09
C GLU A 28 -2.83 -7.17 14.64
N SER A 29 -3.13 -6.03 14.00
CA SER A 29 -2.60 -4.73 14.46
C SER A 29 -3.16 -4.35 15.82
N ASP A 30 -2.26 -4.02 16.75
CA ASP A 30 -2.56 -3.47 18.07
C ASP A 30 -1.70 -2.23 18.34
N TYR A 31 -2.34 -1.06 18.28
CA TYR A 31 -1.69 0.25 18.53
C TYR A 31 -1.60 0.59 20.03
N GLY A 32 -2.23 -0.20 20.91
CA GLY A 32 -2.31 0.05 22.34
C GLY A 32 -3.29 1.15 22.76
N ASP A 33 -3.31 1.43 24.06
CA ASP A 33 -4.13 2.52 24.61
C ASP A 33 -3.50 3.89 24.31
N GLN A 34 -4.28 4.74 23.66
CA GLN A 34 -3.90 6.11 23.29
C GLN A 34 -3.50 6.95 24.51
N GLY A 35 -4.16 6.73 25.65
CA GLY A 35 -3.90 7.46 26.90
C GLY A 35 -2.66 6.98 27.67
N ALA A 36 -2.11 5.81 27.32
CA ALA A 36 -0.97 5.24 28.02
C ALA A 36 0.37 5.87 27.64
N ARG A 37 0.42 6.64 26.54
CA ARG A 37 1.66 7.20 25.98
C ARG A 37 1.63 8.73 26.02
N SER A 38 2.66 9.35 26.61
CA SER A 38 2.84 10.81 26.64
C SER A 38 3.57 11.33 25.40
N LYS A 39 3.10 10.96 24.20
CA LYS A 39 3.69 11.35 22.91
C LYS A 39 2.64 12.03 22.03
N PRO A 40 3.05 12.88 21.07
CA PRO A 40 2.12 13.41 20.06
C PRO A 40 1.36 12.29 19.38
N THR A 41 0.08 12.52 19.09
CA THR A 41 -0.78 11.54 18.44
C THR A 41 -0.91 11.83 16.95
N ILE A 42 -1.06 10.77 16.16
CA ILE A 42 -1.41 10.86 14.74
C ILE A 42 -2.54 9.90 14.43
N SER A 43 -3.46 10.30 13.56
CA SER A 43 -4.46 9.37 13.02
C SER A 43 -3.77 8.29 12.18
N VAL A 44 -4.23 7.05 12.31
CA VAL A 44 -3.86 5.95 11.42
C VAL A 44 -4.12 6.28 9.95
N GLY A 45 -5.17 7.06 9.65
CA GLY A 45 -5.47 7.50 8.28
C GLY A 45 -4.50 8.54 7.73
N ALA A 46 -3.80 9.26 8.60
CA ALA A 46 -2.77 10.24 8.26
C ALA A 46 -1.35 9.67 8.33
N TRP A 47 -1.16 8.48 8.90
CA TRP A 47 0.16 7.93 9.18
C TRP A 47 1.00 7.76 7.90
N LEU A 48 0.41 7.20 6.85
CA LEU A 48 1.09 7.08 5.56
C LEU A 48 1.40 8.44 4.92
N GLN A 49 0.48 9.40 5.04
CA GLN A 49 0.71 10.76 4.54
C GLN A 49 1.92 11.40 5.24
N TYR A 50 2.00 11.27 6.57
CA TYR A 50 3.12 11.78 7.34
C TYR A 50 4.45 11.20 6.86
N LEU A 51 4.52 9.89 6.60
CA LEU A 51 5.73 9.26 6.08
C LEU A 51 6.11 9.83 4.70
N LEU A 52 5.15 9.91 3.78
CA LEU A 52 5.37 10.43 2.41
C LEU A 52 5.78 11.91 2.39
N ASP A 53 5.26 12.72 3.31
CA ASP A 53 5.56 14.16 3.36
C ASP A 53 6.91 14.48 4.00
N ASN A 54 7.45 13.60 4.86
CA ASN A 54 8.62 13.92 5.68
C ASN A 54 9.92 13.20 5.28
N PHE A 55 9.86 12.11 4.52
CA PHE A 55 11.04 11.28 4.22
C PHE A 55 11.21 11.04 2.73
N GLY A 56 12.45 11.18 2.24
CA GLY A 56 12.79 10.92 0.85
C GLY A 56 13.20 9.48 0.56
N THR A 57 13.61 8.73 1.58
CA THR A 57 14.06 7.32 1.46
C THR A 57 13.48 6.43 2.55
N VAL A 58 13.48 5.12 2.31
CA VAL A 58 13.05 4.12 3.30
C VAL A 58 13.91 4.19 4.56
N ALA A 59 15.23 4.34 4.40
CA ALA A 59 16.16 4.42 5.53
C ALA A 59 15.87 5.59 6.47
N GLU A 60 15.56 6.78 5.93
CA GLU A 60 15.18 7.96 6.73
C GLU A 60 13.89 7.71 7.53
N ALA A 61 12.88 7.11 6.90
CA ALA A 61 11.63 6.76 7.57
C ALA A 61 11.84 5.71 8.68
N VAL A 62 12.67 4.70 8.44
CA VAL A 62 13.02 3.68 9.44
C VAL A 62 13.75 4.30 10.63
N GLU A 63 14.75 5.17 10.39
CA GLU A 63 15.49 5.86 11.45
C GLU A 63 14.55 6.69 12.32
N ALA A 64 13.71 7.52 11.69
CA ALA A 64 12.79 8.41 12.40
C ALA A 64 11.76 7.64 13.21
N MET A 65 11.16 6.58 12.65
CA MET A 65 10.14 5.79 13.33
C MET A 65 10.71 4.87 14.40
N SER A 66 11.97 4.43 14.28
CA SER A 66 12.68 3.66 15.31
C SER A 66 12.90 4.47 16.60
N ALA A 67 12.93 5.81 16.51
CA ALA A 67 12.96 6.68 17.67
C ALA A 67 11.60 6.74 18.42
N ASP A 68 10.57 6.09 17.89
CA ASP A 68 9.21 6.04 18.40
C ASP A 68 8.63 7.45 18.67
N PRO A 69 8.50 8.31 17.65
CA PRO A 69 8.23 9.74 17.85
C PRO A 69 6.79 10.05 18.23
N MET A 70 5.85 9.12 17.98
CA MET A 70 4.42 9.38 18.07
C MET A 70 3.60 8.15 18.48
N THR A 71 2.36 8.41 18.86
CA THR A 71 1.32 7.39 19.08
C THR A 71 0.37 7.39 17.89
N VAL A 72 0.32 6.28 17.14
CA VAL A 72 -0.68 6.08 16.10
C VAL A 72 -2.02 5.73 16.76
N VAL A 73 -3.07 6.39 16.31
CA VAL A 73 -4.41 6.34 16.88
C VAL A 73 -5.38 5.86 15.82
N SER A 74 -6.05 4.74 16.10
CA SER A 74 -7.08 4.18 15.21
C SER A 74 -8.48 4.65 15.57
N ALA A 75 -9.38 4.57 14.59
CA ALA A 75 -10.82 4.77 14.74
C ALA A 75 -11.56 3.82 13.78
N ASP A 76 -12.88 3.72 13.93
CA ASP A 76 -13.70 2.88 13.05
C ASP A 76 -13.84 3.51 11.66
N ALA A 77 -13.55 2.72 10.63
CA ALA A 77 -13.83 3.08 9.25
C ALA A 77 -15.35 3.04 8.97
N PRO A 78 -15.85 3.63 7.86
CA PRO A 78 -17.28 3.66 7.52
C PRO A 78 -17.97 2.28 7.43
N ASN A 79 -17.20 1.20 7.32
CA ASN A 79 -17.69 -0.18 7.34
C ASN A 79 -17.91 -0.74 8.76
N GLY A 80 -17.71 0.07 9.81
CA GLY A 80 -17.90 -0.31 11.21
C GLY A 80 -16.76 -1.13 11.81
N ARG A 81 -15.59 -1.16 11.18
CA ARG A 81 -14.40 -1.87 11.69
C ARG A 81 -13.29 -0.91 12.03
N ALA A 82 -12.56 -1.22 13.10
CA ALA A 82 -11.33 -0.52 13.43
C ALA A 82 -10.35 -0.54 12.24
N ALA A 83 -9.71 0.59 11.97
CA ALA A 83 -8.66 0.70 10.98
C ALA A 83 -7.37 0.03 11.50
N SER A 84 -7.31 -1.30 11.39
CA SER A 84 -6.15 -2.14 11.70
C SER A 84 -5.33 -2.37 10.43
N VAL A 85 -4.16 -1.75 10.35
CA VAL A 85 -3.34 -1.65 9.14
C VAL A 85 -1.84 -1.68 9.50
N HIS A 86 -1.02 -2.08 8.53
CA HIS A 86 0.43 -1.89 8.53
C HIS A 86 0.85 -1.06 7.31
N VAL A 87 2.07 -0.52 7.36
CA VAL A 87 2.65 0.25 6.24
C VAL A 87 3.76 -0.56 5.59
N ALA A 88 3.77 -0.62 4.26
CA ALA A 88 4.93 -0.97 3.46
C ALA A 88 5.50 0.29 2.81
N LEU A 89 6.82 0.44 2.81
CA LEU A 89 7.55 1.48 2.09
C LEU A 89 8.54 0.85 1.11
N SER A 90 8.73 1.48 -0.03
CA SER A 90 9.81 1.20 -0.98
C SER A 90 10.38 2.49 -1.57
N ASP A 91 11.62 2.47 -2.05
CA ASP A 91 12.22 3.63 -2.74
C ASP A 91 12.94 3.26 -4.04
N ALA A 92 13.39 4.28 -4.78
CA ALA A 92 14.12 4.12 -6.04
C ALA A 92 15.47 3.41 -5.87
N GLY A 93 15.99 3.37 -4.64
CA GLY A 93 17.14 2.54 -4.28
C GLY A 93 16.79 1.06 -4.20
N GLY A 94 15.54 0.65 -4.36
CA GLY A 94 15.09 -0.73 -4.16
C GLY A 94 15.19 -1.17 -2.71
N ASP A 95 15.15 -0.22 -1.77
CA ASP A 95 15.01 -0.52 -0.35
C ASP A 95 13.54 -0.79 0.01
N SER A 96 13.31 -1.52 1.09
CA SER A 96 11.95 -1.89 1.52
C SER A 96 11.85 -2.04 3.03
N ALA A 97 10.78 -1.48 3.60
CA ALA A 97 10.48 -1.63 5.02
C ALA A 97 9.00 -1.83 5.29
N ILE A 98 8.69 -2.62 6.32
CA ILE A 98 7.34 -2.94 6.76
C ILE A 98 7.21 -2.56 8.23
N PHE A 99 6.13 -1.85 8.57
CA PHE A 99 5.86 -1.26 9.87
C PHE A 99 4.56 -1.83 10.42
N GLU A 100 4.65 -2.69 11.43
CA GLU A 100 3.51 -3.36 12.08
C GLU A 100 3.41 -2.91 13.54
N TYR A 101 2.23 -2.51 13.99
CA TYR A 101 1.99 -2.31 15.43
C TYR A 101 1.48 -3.61 16.03
N LEU A 102 2.29 -4.27 16.86
CA LEU A 102 2.01 -5.56 17.49
C LEU A 102 2.20 -5.42 19.00
N ASP A 103 1.24 -5.86 19.81
CA ASP A 103 1.24 -5.72 21.27
C ASP A 103 1.63 -4.30 21.74
N ALA A 104 0.98 -3.28 21.14
CA ALA A 104 1.21 -1.86 21.37
C ALA A 104 2.63 -1.33 21.02
N LYS A 105 3.43 -2.08 20.25
CA LYS A 105 4.79 -1.70 19.85
C LYS A 105 4.95 -1.69 18.34
N LEU A 106 5.72 -0.72 17.86
CA LEU A 106 6.11 -0.71 16.46
C LEU A 106 7.22 -1.75 16.21
N VAL A 107 6.92 -2.72 15.36
CA VAL A 107 7.86 -3.72 14.82
C VAL A 107 8.20 -3.30 13.40
N ILE A 108 9.49 -3.20 13.10
CA ILE A 108 10.00 -2.76 11.79
C ILE A 108 10.81 -3.89 11.18
N HIS A 109 10.43 -4.32 9.98
CA HIS A 109 11.21 -5.22 9.14
C HIS A 109 11.82 -4.41 8.01
N HIS A 110 13.15 -4.28 7.96
CA HIS A 110 13.85 -3.45 6.99
C HIS A 110 14.89 -4.29 6.23
N SER A 111 14.63 -4.53 4.95
CA SER A 111 15.56 -5.21 4.04
C SER A 111 15.09 -5.07 2.60
N ARG A 112 16.04 -4.93 1.68
CA ARG A 112 15.79 -4.99 0.22
C ARG A 112 15.18 -6.33 -0.23
N ASP A 113 15.30 -7.38 0.58
CA ASP A 113 14.72 -8.70 0.31
C ASP A 113 13.22 -8.76 0.66
N HIS A 114 12.66 -7.76 1.34
CA HIS A 114 11.25 -7.72 1.75
C HIS A 114 10.36 -7.15 0.64
N THR A 115 10.29 -7.86 -0.49
CA THR A 115 9.68 -7.38 -1.73
C THR A 115 8.20 -7.73 -1.90
N VAL A 116 7.61 -8.47 -0.96
CA VAL A 116 6.20 -8.88 -0.99
C VAL A 116 5.62 -8.69 0.41
N LEU A 117 4.41 -8.13 0.48
CA LEU A 117 3.60 -8.05 1.69
C LEU A 117 2.15 -8.37 1.36
N THR A 118 1.47 -9.04 2.28
CA THR A 118 0.01 -9.19 2.26
C THR A 118 -0.59 -8.83 3.62
N ASN A 119 -1.90 -8.96 3.76
CA ASN A 119 -2.65 -8.42 4.88
C ASN A 119 -2.45 -9.17 6.20
N SER A 120 -2.50 -10.50 6.17
CA SER A 120 -2.37 -11.35 7.37
C SER A 120 -1.72 -12.69 6.98
N PRO A 121 -1.05 -13.40 7.89
CA PRO A 121 -0.73 -13.00 9.26
C PRO A 121 0.34 -11.90 9.34
N VAL A 122 0.86 -11.60 10.54
CA VAL A 122 2.03 -10.70 10.72
C VAL A 122 3.21 -11.12 9.83
N PHE A 123 4.07 -10.17 9.46
CA PHE A 123 5.04 -10.37 8.37
C PHE A 123 6.01 -11.54 8.63
N GLU A 124 6.49 -11.73 9.86
CA GLU A 124 7.36 -12.87 10.18
C GLU A 124 6.70 -14.23 9.86
N GLN A 125 5.40 -14.34 10.10
CA GLN A 125 4.66 -15.56 9.79
C GLN A 125 4.44 -15.72 8.29
N GLN A 126 4.28 -14.62 7.54
CA GLN A 126 4.24 -14.65 6.07
C GLN A 126 5.55 -15.23 5.52
N LEU A 127 6.71 -14.76 6.01
CA LEU A 127 8.02 -15.31 5.66
C LEU A 127 8.14 -16.81 5.99
N ALA A 128 7.66 -17.22 7.17
CA ALA A 128 7.67 -18.62 7.58
C ALA A 128 6.82 -19.52 6.65
N ILE A 129 5.67 -19.02 6.18
CA ILE A 129 4.82 -19.73 5.22
C ILE A 129 5.57 -20.00 3.91
N ASN A 130 6.34 -19.02 3.41
CA ASN A 130 7.15 -19.22 2.20
C ASN A 130 8.22 -20.31 2.36
N THR A 131 8.81 -20.47 3.55
CA THR A 131 9.78 -21.55 3.80
C THR A 131 9.20 -22.92 3.45
N TYR A 132 7.93 -23.19 3.76
CA TYR A 132 7.27 -24.44 3.37
C TYR A 132 7.06 -24.53 1.85
N TRP A 133 6.57 -23.47 1.22
CA TRP A 133 6.25 -23.47 -0.20
C TRP A 133 7.49 -23.50 -1.12
N ASP A 134 8.62 -22.97 -0.66
CA ASP A 134 9.91 -23.12 -1.33
C ASP A 134 10.35 -24.60 -1.41
N LEU A 135 10.04 -25.42 -0.39
CA LEU A 135 10.33 -26.86 -0.41
C LEU A 135 9.48 -27.62 -1.43
N ILE A 136 8.22 -27.20 -1.61
CA ILE A 136 7.31 -27.78 -2.61
C ILE A 136 7.76 -27.41 -4.03
N GLY A 137 8.25 -26.18 -4.21
CA GLY A 137 8.64 -25.61 -5.49
C GLY A 137 7.43 -25.18 -6.31
N GLY A 138 7.31 -23.88 -6.58
CA GLY A 138 6.11 -23.32 -7.23
C GLY A 138 5.84 -23.77 -8.68
N HIS A 139 6.78 -24.46 -9.33
CA HIS A 139 6.55 -25.13 -10.61
C HIS A 139 5.75 -26.44 -10.47
N ASN A 140 5.74 -27.04 -9.28
CA ASN A 140 5.00 -28.26 -8.98
C ASN A 140 3.59 -27.96 -8.47
N MET A 141 3.49 -27.05 -7.49
CA MET A 141 2.23 -26.67 -6.88
C MET A 141 2.33 -25.27 -6.27
N LEU A 142 1.26 -24.50 -6.41
CA LEU A 142 1.04 -23.25 -5.69
C LEU A 142 -0.35 -23.28 -5.06
N PRO A 143 -0.53 -22.64 -3.90
CA PRO A 143 -1.84 -22.53 -3.29
C PRO A 143 -2.69 -21.54 -4.10
N GLY A 144 -3.92 -21.94 -4.42
CA GLY A 144 -4.77 -21.26 -5.42
C GLY A 144 -5.96 -20.49 -4.86
N THR A 145 -6.10 -20.38 -3.54
CA THR A 145 -7.25 -19.70 -2.93
C THR A 145 -7.04 -18.18 -2.86
N ILE A 146 -8.06 -17.46 -2.39
CA ILE A 146 -8.05 -16.00 -2.24
C ILE A 146 -7.42 -15.53 -0.92
N THR A 147 -6.97 -16.45 -0.06
CA THR A 147 -6.41 -16.10 1.24
C THR A 147 -5.15 -15.26 1.11
N SER A 148 -4.87 -14.47 2.14
CA SER A 148 -3.68 -13.63 2.19
C SER A 148 -2.39 -14.45 2.08
N ALA A 149 -2.28 -15.57 2.79
CA ALA A 149 -1.15 -16.50 2.70
C ALA A 149 -0.95 -17.06 1.29
N ASP A 150 -2.03 -17.48 0.62
CA ASP A 150 -1.93 -18.01 -0.73
C ASP A 150 -1.47 -16.93 -1.73
N ARG A 151 -1.99 -15.71 -1.60
CA ARG A 151 -1.55 -14.56 -2.42
C ARG A 151 -0.08 -14.24 -2.19
N PHE A 152 0.39 -14.28 -0.93
CA PHE A 152 1.79 -14.03 -0.58
C PHE A 152 2.72 -15.03 -1.26
N VAL A 153 2.38 -16.32 -1.22
CA VAL A 153 3.15 -17.39 -1.85
C VAL A 153 3.17 -17.24 -3.37
N ARG A 154 2.01 -17.01 -4.00
CA ARG A 154 1.93 -16.81 -5.45
C ARG A 154 2.71 -15.58 -5.91
N ALA A 155 2.60 -14.46 -5.21
CA ALA A 155 3.34 -13.24 -5.52
C ALA A 155 4.85 -13.44 -5.37
N SER A 156 5.28 -14.05 -4.26
CA SER A 156 6.70 -14.31 -3.97
C SER A 156 7.32 -15.22 -5.02
N TYR A 157 6.64 -16.31 -5.38
CA TYR A 157 7.10 -17.20 -6.43
C TYR A 157 7.13 -16.51 -7.80
N ALA A 158 6.04 -15.82 -8.18
CA ALA A 158 5.94 -15.16 -9.48
C ALA A 158 7.03 -14.09 -9.67
N LEU A 159 7.33 -13.32 -8.62
CA LEU A 159 8.39 -12.31 -8.64
C LEU A 159 9.77 -12.96 -8.78
N LYS A 160 10.07 -14.00 -7.99
CA LYS A 160 11.33 -14.75 -8.04
C LYS A 160 11.55 -15.46 -9.38
N ALA A 161 10.48 -15.97 -9.99
CA ALA A 161 10.52 -16.68 -11.27
C ALA A 161 10.46 -15.74 -12.49
N SER A 162 10.14 -14.46 -12.29
CA SER A 162 10.00 -13.50 -13.37
C SER A 162 11.34 -13.18 -14.03
N PRO A 163 11.42 -13.09 -15.36
CA PRO A 163 12.59 -12.54 -16.03
C PRO A 163 12.89 -11.11 -15.56
N GLN A 164 14.17 -10.78 -15.47
CA GLN A 164 14.60 -9.40 -15.25
C GLN A 164 14.52 -8.64 -16.58
N PHE A 165 13.46 -7.87 -16.78
CA PHE A 165 13.22 -7.11 -18.00
C PHE A 165 14.05 -5.81 -17.99
N SER A 166 14.85 -5.59 -19.04
CA SER A 166 15.54 -4.30 -19.25
C SER A 166 14.66 -3.26 -19.92
N ASP A 167 13.65 -3.68 -20.70
CA ASP A 167 12.65 -2.78 -21.25
C ASP A 167 11.62 -2.42 -20.17
N ARG A 168 11.52 -1.12 -19.87
CA ARG A 168 10.63 -0.58 -18.84
C ARG A 168 9.16 -0.95 -19.09
N ARG A 169 8.70 -0.90 -20.35
CA ARG A 169 7.30 -1.22 -20.67
C ARG A 169 7.00 -2.69 -20.40
N GLN A 170 7.94 -3.59 -20.71
CA GLN A 170 7.84 -5.00 -20.37
C GLN A 170 7.87 -5.23 -18.86
N ALA A 171 8.74 -4.54 -18.11
CA ALA A 171 8.79 -4.63 -16.65
C ALA A 171 7.46 -4.23 -16.01
N VAL A 172 6.91 -3.07 -16.39
CA VAL A 172 5.58 -2.61 -15.91
C VAL A 172 4.47 -3.61 -16.29
N ALA A 173 4.48 -4.13 -17.51
CA ALA A 173 3.51 -5.13 -17.95
C ALA A 173 3.62 -6.44 -17.14
N ALA A 174 4.85 -6.87 -16.82
CA ALA A 174 5.09 -8.04 -15.99
C ALA A 174 4.55 -7.85 -14.57
N VAL A 175 4.78 -6.69 -13.95
CA VAL A 175 4.22 -6.36 -12.62
C VAL A 175 2.69 -6.36 -12.67
N PHE A 176 2.06 -5.69 -13.64
CA PHE A 176 0.60 -5.72 -13.80
C PHE A 176 0.05 -7.13 -13.96
N SER A 177 0.73 -7.99 -14.73
CA SER A 177 0.32 -9.39 -14.91
C SER A 177 0.32 -10.16 -13.59
N GLN A 178 1.34 -9.94 -12.76
CA GLN A 178 1.47 -10.59 -11.45
C GLN A 178 0.41 -10.05 -10.48
N MET A 179 0.21 -8.73 -10.43
CA MET A 179 -0.82 -8.10 -9.58
C MET A 179 -2.23 -8.57 -9.94
N ARG A 180 -2.53 -8.74 -11.24
CA ARG A 180 -3.80 -9.31 -11.69
C ARG A 180 -3.96 -10.77 -11.27
N SER A 181 -2.89 -11.56 -11.31
CA SER A 181 -2.94 -12.99 -10.94
C SER A 181 -3.22 -13.25 -9.46
N ILE A 182 -2.89 -12.30 -8.57
CA ILE A 182 -3.15 -12.40 -7.13
C ILE A 182 -4.41 -11.67 -6.69
N GLY A 183 -5.07 -10.93 -7.60
CA GLY A 183 -6.30 -10.21 -7.32
C GLY A 183 -7.43 -11.17 -6.93
N VAL A 184 -8.26 -10.75 -5.97
CA VAL A 184 -9.48 -11.46 -5.60
C VAL A 184 -10.57 -11.08 -6.61
N PRO A 185 -11.21 -12.04 -7.30
CA PRO A 185 -12.24 -11.75 -8.29
C PRO A 185 -13.36 -10.84 -7.76
N LEU A 186 -13.84 -9.94 -8.63
CA LEU A 186 -14.92 -9.02 -8.29
C LEU A 186 -16.20 -9.80 -7.89
N GLY A 187 -16.77 -9.45 -6.74
CA GLY A 187 -17.95 -10.10 -6.17
C GLY A 187 -17.63 -11.31 -5.28
N MET A 188 -16.37 -11.74 -5.19
CA MET A 188 -15.95 -12.79 -4.28
C MET A 188 -15.61 -12.22 -2.90
N SER A 189 -16.08 -12.91 -1.86
CA SER A 189 -15.74 -12.68 -0.46
C SER A 189 -15.66 -14.02 0.28
N ASP A 190 -14.91 -14.04 1.36
CA ASP A 190 -14.93 -15.18 2.30
C ASP A 190 -16.01 -14.92 3.37
N PRO A 191 -17.04 -15.79 3.50
CA PRO A 191 -18.10 -15.61 4.49
C PRO A 191 -17.59 -15.65 5.94
N ASP A 192 -16.53 -16.41 6.20
CA ASP A 192 -15.97 -16.63 7.53
C ASP A 192 -14.83 -15.65 7.84
N LYS A 193 -14.22 -15.07 6.80
CA LYS A 193 -13.09 -14.12 6.90
C LYS A 193 -13.40 -12.84 6.13
N PRO A 194 -14.17 -11.92 6.72
CA PRO A 194 -14.69 -10.81 5.95
C PRO A 194 -13.66 -9.69 5.67
N ASN A 195 -12.40 -9.88 6.11
CA ASN A 195 -11.22 -9.14 5.67
C ASN A 195 -10.70 -9.60 4.31
N ILE A 196 -11.15 -10.76 3.81
CA ILE A 196 -10.90 -11.21 2.44
C ILE A 196 -12.03 -10.70 1.55
N ALA A 197 -11.73 -9.66 0.79
CA ALA A 197 -12.68 -8.96 -0.08
C ALA A 197 -12.18 -8.91 -1.52
N SER A 198 -13.10 -8.62 -2.43
CA SER A 198 -12.81 -8.39 -3.85
C SER A 198 -11.76 -7.30 -4.05
N THR A 199 -10.85 -7.49 -5.01
CA THR A 199 -9.97 -6.42 -5.47
C THR A 199 -10.82 -5.36 -6.18
N LEU A 200 -10.66 -4.09 -5.80
CA LEU A 200 -11.39 -2.97 -6.41
C LEU A 200 -10.52 -2.17 -7.39
N TRP A 201 -9.23 -2.09 -7.12
CA TRP A 201 -8.26 -1.38 -7.93
C TRP A 201 -6.87 -1.96 -7.69
N ARG A 202 -5.93 -1.60 -8.57
CA ARG A 202 -4.48 -1.88 -8.44
C ARG A 202 -3.71 -0.59 -8.71
N SER A 203 -2.63 -0.38 -7.97
CA SER A 203 -1.60 0.63 -8.24
C SER A 203 -0.31 -0.08 -8.70
N VAL A 204 0.46 0.59 -9.56
CA VAL A 204 1.84 0.20 -9.89
C VAL A 204 2.65 1.48 -9.95
N VAL A 205 3.82 1.52 -9.31
CA VAL A 205 4.73 2.67 -9.38
C VAL A 205 6.00 2.28 -10.11
N ASP A 206 6.35 3.06 -11.13
CA ASP A 206 7.66 3.03 -11.76
C ASP A 206 8.52 4.10 -11.08
N HIS A 207 9.40 3.67 -10.17
CA HIS A 207 10.27 4.57 -9.40
C HIS A 207 11.19 5.38 -10.32
N ASP A 208 11.78 4.75 -11.33
CA ASP A 208 12.72 5.39 -12.26
C ASP A 208 12.05 6.45 -13.14
N ALA A 209 10.83 6.15 -13.62
CA ALA A 209 10.06 7.07 -14.45
C ALA A 209 9.16 8.00 -13.63
N ARG A 210 9.20 7.91 -12.29
CA ARG A 210 8.36 8.69 -11.36
C ARG A 210 6.89 8.67 -11.80
N ARG A 211 6.37 7.47 -12.10
CA ARG A 211 5.04 7.31 -12.68
C ARG A 211 4.16 6.41 -11.83
N TYR A 212 2.99 6.95 -11.47
CA TYR A 212 1.97 6.25 -10.69
C TYR A 212 0.85 5.76 -11.62
N TYR A 213 0.72 4.45 -11.77
CA TYR A 213 -0.33 3.83 -12.56
C TYR A 213 -1.50 3.38 -11.67
N PHE A 214 -2.71 3.45 -12.20
CA PHE A 214 -3.93 3.02 -11.52
C PHE A 214 -4.85 2.24 -12.47
N ASP A 215 -5.36 1.11 -11.99
CA ASP A 215 -6.17 0.13 -12.74
C ASP A 215 -7.40 -0.29 -11.91
N SER A 216 -8.54 0.36 -12.18
CA SER A 216 -9.84 0.04 -11.57
C SER A 216 -10.41 -1.24 -12.17
N VAL A 217 -10.93 -2.18 -11.36
CA VAL A 217 -11.47 -3.44 -11.89
C VAL A 217 -12.77 -3.28 -12.69
N ILE A 218 -13.46 -2.15 -12.52
CA ILE A 218 -14.71 -1.84 -13.24
C ILE A 218 -14.47 -1.12 -14.57
N ASN A 219 -13.23 -0.69 -14.84
CA ASN A 219 -12.87 0.03 -16.08
C ASN A 219 -11.90 -0.84 -16.90
N PRO A 220 -12.10 -0.99 -18.23
CA PRO A 220 -11.26 -1.84 -19.08
C PRO A 220 -9.93 -1.17 -19.49
N SER A 221 -9.45 -0.20 -18.73
CA SER A 221 -8.33 0.69 -19.07
C SER A 221 -7.40 0.93 -17.87
N VAL A 222 -6.16 1.30 -18.17
CA VAL A 222 -5.17 1.76 -17.16
C VAL A 222 -4.91 3.24 -17.40
N ILE A 223 -4.95 4.01 -16.31
CA ILE A 223 -4.54 5.41 -16.29
C ILE A 223 -3.21 5.57 -15.55
N TRP A 224 -2.49 6.66 -15.80
CA TRP A 224 -1.29 6.99 -15.02
C TRP A 224 -1.10 8.48 -14.85
N VAL A 225 -0.35 8.83 -13.81
CA VAL A 225 0.14 10.18 -13.55
C VAL A 225 1.65 10.17 -13.62
N ASP A 226 2.16 11.10 -14.42
CA ASP A 226 3.57 11.39 -14.55
C ASP A 226 3.93 12.51 -13.56
N LEU A 227 4.74 12.20 -12.54
CA LEU A 227 5.04 13.18 -11.48
C LEU A 227 5.80 14.40 -12.00
N ASP A 228 6.46 14.29 -13.16
CA ASP A 228 7.18 15.42 -13.77
C ASP A 228 6.23 16.39 -14.49
N LYS A 229 4.94 16.03 -14.61
CA LYS A 229 3.88 16.85 -15.22
C LYS A 229 2.93 17.49 -14.20
N VAL A 230 3.19 17.32 -12.91
CA VAL A 230 2.38 17.92 -11.84
C VAL A 230 3.20 18.98 -11.10
N ASP A 231 2.53 20.04 -10.64
CA ASP A 231 3.14 21.08 -9.80
C ASP A 231 3.08 20.65 -8.34
N LEU A 232 4.24 20.35 -7.75
CA LEU A 232 4.39 19.99 -6.33
C LEU A 232 5.11 21.08 -5.54
N THR A 233 5.24 22.29 -6.10
CA THR A 233 5.88 23.39 -5.38
C THR A 233 5.05 23.80 -4.15
N PRO A 234 5.66 24.40 -3.10
CA PRO A 234 4.92 24.82 -1.91
C PRO A 234 3.79 25.84 -2.16
N ALA A 235 3.81 26.52 -3.31
CA ALA A 235 2.77 27.47 -3.71
C ALA A 235 1.63 26.83 -4.52
N ALA A 236 1.77 25.56 -4.92
CA ALA A 236 0.77 24.84 -5.68
C ALA A 236 -0.51 24.64 -4.86
N GLN A 237 -1.65 24.75 -5.53
CA GLN A 237 -2.94 24.44 -4.92
C GLN A 237 -3.14 22.92 -4.85
N PRO A 238 -3.82 22.38 -3.82
CA PRO A 238 -4.17 20.96 -3.80
C PRO A 238 -5.14 20.61 -4.93
N MET A 239 -4.92 19.45 -5.54
CA MET A 239 -5.66 18.99 -6.71
C MET A 239 -6.20 17.57 -6.48
N LYS A 240 -7.34 17.24 -7.09
CA LYS A 240 -8.03 15.94 -6.97
C LYS A 240 -8.42 15.40 -8.34
N LEU A 241 -8.26 14.10 -8.52
CA LEU A 241 -8.88 13.33 -9.60
C LEU A 241 -9.80 12.28 -8.95
N THR A 242 -11.07 12.27 -9.35
CA THR A 242 -12.01 11.24 -8.89
C THR A 242 -11.80 9.95 -9.68
N VAL A 243 -11.60 8.83 -8.99
CA VAL A 243 -11.41 7.50 -9.58
C VAL A 243 -12.39 6.50 -8.95
N GLY A 244 -12.42 5.27 -9.47
CA GLY A 244 -13.33 4.22 -8.95
C GLY A 244 -14.78 4.39 -9.39
N VAL A 245 -15.03 5.24 -10.39
CA VAL A 245 -16.30 5.38 -11.09
C VAL A 245 -16.19 4.80 -12.51
N PRO A 246 -17.30 4.39 -13.15
CA PRO A 246 -17.29 3.96 -14.55
C PRO A 246 -16.71 5.07 -15.45
N ASP A 247 -15.64 4.74 -16.16
CA ASP A 247 -14.95 5.63 -17.08
C ASP A 247 -14.19 4.81 -18.13
N ASP A 248 -14.23 5.24 -19.39
CA ASP A 248 -13.53 4.62 -20.51
C ASP A 248 -12.14 5.23 -20.75
N GLN A 249 -11.75 6.23 -19.94
CA GLN A 249 -10.44 6.86 -20.04
C GLN A 249 -9.30 5.86 -19.80
N GLY A 250 -8.32 5.88 -20.69
CA GLY A 250 -6.99 5.31 -20.47
C GLY A 250 -5.90 6.34 -20.78
N GLY A 251 -4.68 6.07 -20.32
CA GLY A 251 -3.55 6.93 -20.67
C GLY A 251 -3.06 7.85 -19.55
N ASP A 252 -2.31 8.87 -19.95
CA ASP A 252 -1.82 9.93 -19.07
C ASP A 252 -2.97 10.85 -18.63
N VAL A 253 -3.11 11.04 -17.32
CA VAL A 253 -4.17 11.86 -16.71
C VAL A 253 -3.61 13.00 -15.86
N SER A 254 -2.32 13.29 -15.98
CA SER A 254 -1.62 14.27 -15.13
C SER A 254 -2.24 15.68 -15.18
N GLN A 255 -2.86 16.03 -16.31
CA GLN A 255 -3.49 17.34 -16.54
C GLN A 255 -5.02 17.33 -16.30
N LYS A 256 -5.57 16.24 -15.73
CA LYS A 256 -7.01 16.08 -15.48
C LYS A 256 -7.41 16.26 -14.03
N PHE A 257 -6.45 16.57 -13.15
CA PHE A 257 -6.78 16.91 -11.78
C PHE A 257 -7.46 18.28 -11.74
N GLU A 258 -8.41 18.44 -10.83
CA GLU A 258 -9.14 19.68 -10.59
C GLU A 258 -8.81 20.22 -9.20
N PRO A 259 -8.82 21.55 -8.99
CA PRO A 259 -8.57 22.12 -7.67
C PRO A 259 -9.59 21.61 -6.64
N ALA A 260 -9.13 21.17 -5.47
CA ALA A 260 -9.99 20.67 -4.41
C ALA A 260 -9.37 20.93 -3.04
N ALA A 261 -10.20 21.09 -2.02
CA ALA A 261 -9.71 21.10 -0.64
C ALA A 261 -9.16 19.70 -0.26
N PRO A 262 -8.07 19.61 0.53
CA PRO A 262 -7.65 18.35 1.12
C PRO A 262 -8.78 17.74 1.95
N PHE A 263 -8.93 16.42 1.89
CA PHE A 263 -9.89 15.71 2.72
C PHE A 263 -9.46 15.72 4.20
N HIS A 264 -10.40 15.43 5.09
CA HIS A 264 -10.12 15.33 6.52
C HIS A 264 -9.76 13.90 6.87
N PHE A 265 -8.62 13.71 7.54
CA PHE A 265 -8.24 12.38 8.02
C PHE A 265 -9.24 11.86 9.04
N LEU A 266 -9.43 10.54 9.03
CA LEU A 266 -10.16 9.79 10.03
C LEU A 266 -9.68 10.22 11.42
N ALA A 267 -10.58 10.62 12.30
CA ALA A 267 -10.25 10.95 13.67
C ALA A 267 -11.17 10.16 14.60
N PRO A 268 -10.69 9.73 15.78
CA PRO A 268 -11.58 9.22 16.81
C PRO A 268 -12.67 10.25 17.10
N SER A 269 -13.91 9.80 17.25
CA SER A 269 -14.98 10.67 17.74
C SER A 269 -14.55 11.27 19.09
N PRO A 270 -14.73 12.58 19.31
CA PRO A 270 -14.51 13.18 20.63
C PRO A 270 -15.36 12.42 21.66
N ARG A 271 -14.73 11.98 22.76
CA ARG A 271 -15.47 11.47 23.92
C ARG A 271 -16.18 12.59 24.66
#